data_AF-A0A8B9EXX1-F1
#
_entry.id   AF-A0A8B9EXX1-F1
#
_cell.length_a   1.000
_cell.length_b   1.000
_cell.length_c   1.000
_cell.angle_alpha   90.00
_cell.angle_beta   90.00
_cell.angle_gamma   90.00
#
_symmetry.space_group_name_H-M   'P 1'
#
loop_
_entity.id
_entity.type
_entity.pdbx_description
1 polymer ?
#
loop_
_entity_poly.entity_id
_entity_poly.type
_entity_poly.pdbx_seq_one_letter_code
_entity_poly.pdbx_strand_id
1 'polypeptide(L)'
;APDFVGFGFSDKPASVVGGLVRHLGLHRRRIDLLSHDYGDTDLVPGPLLLQLKRRPGGVLKDGDPLSPVITRLMNFFSRGLGAVYGPYTQPSQAEYWDTWTAVRTNDGHLVVGSILRYVNQRKKHRDRWVGALVAASVPPHLICGPLDPVNPQPEFLQPYKYVLPTSTASALDDHISHYPQLEDPTGFLNAYLSFIDSF
;
A
#
# COMPACT_ATOMS: atom_id res chain seq x y z
N ALA A 1 8.92 1.30 12.85
CA ALA A 1 7.44 1.44 12.76
C ALA A 1 7.04 1.39 11.28
N PRO A 2 5.95 0.70 10.87
CA PRO A 2 5.40 0.85 9.51
C PRO A 2 5.02 2.31 9.22
N ASP A 3 5.18 2.71 7.96
CA ASP A 3 4.76 4.03 7.47
C ASP A 3 3.33 4.05 6.92
N PHE A 4 2.69 2.89 6.83
CA PHE A 4 1.34 2.71 6.28
C PHE A 4 1.17 3.16 4.82
N VAL A 5 2.27 3.48 4.12
CA VAL A 5 2.29 3.90 2.71
C VAL A 5 3.21 3.03 1.83
N GLY A 6 3.81 1.97 2.38
CA GLY A 6 4.46 0.91 1.61
C GLY A 6 5.99 0.88 1.65
N PHE A 7 6.66 1.74 2.43
CA PHE A 7 8.13 1.69 2.59
C PHE A 7 8.59 0.90 3.82
N GLY A 8 7.66 0.17 4.43
CA GLY A 8 7.90 -0.93 5.36
C GLY A 8 8.43 -0.54 6.75
N PHE A 9 9.02 -1.51 7.43
CA PHE A 9 9.64 -1.38 8.74
C PHE A 9 11.09 -0.89 8.62
N SER A 10 11.26 0.36 8.19
CA SER A 10 12.56 1.04 8.32
C SER A 10 12.84 1.34 9.81
N ASP A 11 14.04 1.83 10.16
CA ASP A 11 14.47 2.26 11.51
C ASP A 11 13.67 3.44 12.10
N LYS A 12 12.43 3.64 11.63
CA LYS A 12 11.47 4.60 12.14
C LYS A 12 11.18 4.30 13.62
N PRO A 13 11.14 5.31 14.51
CA PRO A 13 10.95 5.12 15.94
C PRO A 13 9.81 4.15 16.26
N ALA A 14 10.11 3.10 17.04
CA ALA A 14 9.12 2.12 17.47
C ALA A 14 7.98 2.75 18.32
N SER A 15 8.17 3.98 18.80
CA SER A 15 7.24 4.72 19.64
C SER A 15 5.90 5.03 18.96
N VAL A 16 5.85 5.21 17.64
CA VAL A 16 4.60 5.58 16.94
C VAL A 16 3.62 4.41 16.92
N VAL A 17 4.06 3.24 16.47
CA VAL A 17 3.22 2.04 16.42
C VAL A 17 2.98 1.46 17.81
N GLY A 18 3.99 1.51 18.69
CA GLY A 18 3.80 1.18 20.10
C GLY A 18 2.77 2.11 20.78
N GLY A 19 2.76 3.39 20.43
CA GLY A 19 1.78 4.37 20.91
C GLY A 19 0.37 4.08 20.42
N LEU A 20 0.20 3.79 19.13
CA LEU A 20 -1.09 3.44 18.54
C LEU A 20 -1.66 2.14 19.13
N VAL A 21 -0.84 1.08 19.25
CA VAL A 21 -1.23 -0.20 19.86
C VAL A 21 -1.69 -0.02 21.32
N ARG A 22 -1.07 0.90 22.07
CA ARG A 22 -1.52 1.25 23.42
C ARG A 22 -2.82 2.04 23.40
N HIS A 23 -2.91 3.07 22.55
CA HIS A 23 -4.09 3.93 22.42
C HIS A 23 -5.35 3.11 22.09
N LEU A 24 -5.24 2.15 21.17
CA LEU A 24 -6.32 1.26 20.76
C LEU A 24 -6.60 0.11 21.76
N GLY A 25 -5.90 0.06 22.90
CA GLY A 25 -6.06 -1.01 23.90
C GLY A 25 -5.59 -2.40 23.45
N LEU A 26 -4.96 -2.49 22.28
CA LEU A 26 -4.56 -3.73 21.63
C LEU A 26 -3.36 -4.41 22.33
N HIS A 27 -2.58 -3.65 23.11
CA HIS A 27 -1.42 -4.14 23.87
C HIS A 27 -1.70 -5.30 24.85
N ARG A 28 -2.98 -5.56 25.19
CA ARG A 28 -3.40 -6.67 26.06
C ARG A 28 -3.86 -7.91 25.29
N ARG A 29 -3.94 -7.84 23.97
CA ARG A 29 -4.32 -8.96 23.10
C ARG A 29 -3.06 -9.54 22.46
N ARG A 30 -3.01 -10.86 22.28
CA ARG A 30 -2.01 -11.47 21.38
C ARG A 30 -2.42 -11.11 19.96
N ILE A 31 -1.69 -10.20 19.34
CA ILE A 31 -1.91 -9.79 17.94
C ILE A 31 -0.57 -9.92 17.22
N ASP A 32 -0.55 -10.75 16.20
CA ASP A 32 0.54 -10.80 15.24
C ASP A 32 0.20 -9.85 14.08
N LEU A 33 0.71 -8.62 14.14
CA LEU A 33 0.49 -7.63 13.07
C LEU A 33 1.52 -7.84 11.96
N LEU A 34 1.12 -8.52 10.89
CA LEU A 34 1.89 -8.59 9.66
C LEU A 34 1.44 -7.47 8.71
N SER A 35 2.07 -6.29 8.76
CA SER A 35 1.88 -5.27 7.72
C SER A 35 2.88 -5.49 6.59
N HIS A 36 2.39 -5.89 5.42
CA HIS A 36 3.23 -6.13 4.25
C HIS A 36 2.50 -5.65 3.01
N ASP A 37 3.12 -4.68 2.32
CA ASP A 37 2.66 -4.08 1.06
C ASP A 37 2.97 -4.94 -0.19
N TYR A 38 3.62 -6.09 0.01
CA TYR A 38 4.20 -6.87 -1.09
C TYR A 38 3.24 -7.93 -1.68
N GLY A 39 1.95 -7.93 -1.32
CA GLY A 39 1.02 -9.02 -1.65
C GLY A 39 0.04 -8.71 -2.77
N ASP A 40 -0.49 -7.48 -2.77
CA ASP A 40 -1.68 -7.18 -3.57
C ASP A 40 -1.33 -7.09 -5.05
N THR A 41 -0.29 -6.34 -5.42
CA THR A 41 0.02 -6.05 -6.83
C THR A 41 0.67 -7.20 -7.62
N ASP A 42 1.00 -8.33 -6.97
CA ASP A 42 1.59 -9.52 -7.62
C ASP A 42 0.55 -10.38 -8.35
N LEU A 43 -0.72 -10.21 -7.99
CA LEU A 43 -1.85 -10.98 -8.51
C LEU A 43 -2.34 -10.46 -9.87
N VAL A 44 -1.86 -9.28 -10.28
CA VAL A 44 -2.21 -8.64 -11.56
C VAL A 44 -1.49 -9.33 -12.74
N PRO A 45 -2.23 -9.77 -13.78
CA PRO A 45 -1.63 -10.27 -15.01
C PRO A 45 -0.73 -9.22 -15.68
N GLY A 46 0.40 -9.66 -16.23
CA GLY A 46 1.43 -8.81 -16.86
C GLY A 46 0.97 -7.71 -17.85
N PRO A 47 -0.15 -7.82 -18.60
CA PRO A 47 -0.62 -6.78 -19.52
C PRO A 47 -1.20 -5.52 -18.86
N LEU A 48 -1.89 -5.63 -17.72
CA LEU A 48 -2.54 -4.49 -17.03
C LEU A 48 -1.50 -3.54 -16.41
N LEU A 49 -0.38 -4.13 -15.99
CA LEU A 49 0.84 -3.48 -15.51
C LEU A 49 1.44 -2.45 -16.48
N LEU A 50 1.22 -2.62 -17.79
CA LEU A 50 1.71 -1.70 -18.82
C LEU A 50 0.87 -0.42 -18.92
N GLN A 51 -0.39 -0.44 -18.48
CA GLN A 51 -1.26 0.74 -18.44
C GLN A 51 -0.94 1.62 -17.23
N LEU A 52 -0.59 1.03 -16.07
CA LEU A 52 -0.09 1.75 -14.89
C LEU A 52 1.20 2.53 -15.17
N LYS A 53 2.06 1.98 -16.03
CA LYS A 53 3.32 2.63 -16.46
C LYS A 53 3.09 3.84 -17.38
N ARG A 54 1.86 4.05 -17.88
CA ARG A 54 1.50 5.08 -18.86
C ARG A 54 0.61 6.19 -18.28
N ARG A 55 0.82 6.59 -17.02
CA ARG A 55 0.16 7.79 -16.49
C ARG A 55 0.74 9.06 -17.15
N PRO A 56 -0.09 9.91 -17.79
CA PRO A 56 0.34 11.21 -18.28
C PRO A 56 0.47 12.16 -17.07
N GLY A 57 1.69 12.60 -16.77
CA GLY A 57 1.98 13.45 -15.61
C GLY A 57 3.37 13.26 -14.99
N GLY A 58 4.14 12.26 -15.44
CA GLY A 58 5.53 12.10 -15.03
C GLY A 58 6.38 13.28 -15.49
N VAL A 59 6.68 14.21 -14.57
CA VAL A 59 7.68 15.28 -14.79
C VAL A 59 9.08 14.68 -15.03
N LEU A 60 9.28 13.39 -14.73
CA LEU A 60 10.54 12.68 -14.85
C LEU A 60 10.35 11.40 -15.66
N LYS A 61 11.11 11.28 -16.75
CA LYS A 61 11.19 10.07 -17.57
C LYS A 61 12.19 9.10 -16.94
N ASP A 62 11.92 7.79 -17.03
CA ASP A 62 12.88 6.74 -16.70
C ASP A 62 14.22 7.05 -17.43
N GLY A 63 15.30 7.33 -16.68
CA GLY A 63 16.63 7.61 -17.23
C GLY A 63 17.09 9.08 -17.25
N ASP A 64 16.29 10.03 -16.78
CA ASP A 64 16.73 11.43 -16.63
C ASP A 64 17.76 11.55 -15.47
N PRO A 65 18.99 12.08 -15.71
CA PRO A 65 20.03 12.22 -14.68
C PRO A 65 19.64 13.14 -13.53
N LEU A 66 18.64 14.01 -13.68
CA LEU A 66 18.13 14.88 -12.62
C LEU A 66 16.98 14.27 -11.81
N SER A 67 16.38 13.19 -12.32
CA SER A 67 15.31 12.44 -11.65
C SER A 67 15.65 12.03 -10.20
N PRO A 68 16.86 11.52 -9.90
CA PRO A 68 17.23 11.14 -8.54
C PRO A 68 17.32 12.32 -7.57
N VAL A 69 17.49 13.54 -8.06
CA VAL A 69 17.59 14.76 -7.23
C VAL A 69 16.20 15.37 -7.04
N ILE A 70 15.43 15.45 -8.13
CA ILE A 70 14.10 16.07 -8.13
C ILE A 70 13.10 15.23 -7.33
N THR A 71 13.18 13.90 -7.40
CA THR A 71 12.37 12.97 -6.57
C THR A 71 12.67 13.04 -5.07
N ARG A 72 13.79 13.66 -4.66
CA ARG A 72 14.14 13.85 -3.24
C ARG A 72 13.45 15.06 -2.62
N LEU A 73 12.70 15.84 -3.38
CA LEU A 73 12.01 17.03 -2.90
C LEU A 73 10.58 16.68 -2.47
N MET A 74 10.17 17.23 -1.32
CA MET A 74 8.82 17.10 -0.76
C MET A 74 7.72 17.34 -1.80
N ASN A 75 7.86 18.38 -2.63
CA ASN A 75 6.83 18.75 -3.59
C ASN A 75 6.54 17.65 -4.63
N PHE A 76 7.54 16.82 -4.98
CA PHE A 76 7.36 15.69 -5.89
C PHE A 76 6.81 14.48 -5.17
N PHE A 77 7.21 14.27 -3.92
CA PHE A 77 6.64 13.25 -3.04
C PHE A 77 5.14 13.47 -2.83
N SER A 78 4.71 14.67 -2.38
CA SER A 78 3.30 14.98 -2.16
C SER A 78 2.46 14.87 -3.42
N ARG A 79 2.99 15.29 -4.58
CA ARG A 79 2.30 15.11 -5.88
C ARG A 79 2.13 13.64 -6.25
N GLY A 80 3.18 12.83 -6.06
CA GLY A 80 3.13 11.39 -6.33
C GLY A 80 2.15 10.66 -5.41
N LEU A 81 2.23 10.96 -4.10
CA LEU A 81 1.35 10.39 -3.08
C LEU A 81 -0.11 10.81 -3.31
N GLY A 82 -0.38 12.11 -3.49
CA GLY A 82 -1.74 12.60 -3.74
C GLY A 82 -2.40 12.04 -5.01
N ALA A 83 -1.60 11.65 -6.02
CA ALA A 83 -2.11 11.07 -7.26
C ALA A 83 -2.66 9.63 -7.12
N VAL A 84 -2.52 9.01 -5.96
CA VAL A 84 -3.14 7.70 -5.65
C VAL A 84 -4.23 7.79 -4.57
N TYR A 85 -4.46 8.98 -3.99
CA TYR A 85 -5.58 9.24 -3.09
C TYR A 85 -6.86 9.60 -3.85
N GLY A 86 -8.01 9.37 -3.22
CA GLY A 86 -9.30 9.80 -3.74
C GLY A 86 -9.39 11.33 -3.83
N PRO A 87 -10.27 11.86 -4.70
CA PRO A 87 -10.41 13.31 -4.89
C PRO A 87 -10.95 14.03 -3.64
N TYR A 88 -11.65 13.31 -2.77
CA TYR A 88 -12.30 13.86 -1.56
C TYR A 88 -11.58 13.48 -0.24
N THR A 89 -10.51 12.70 -0.34
CA THR A 89 -9.76 12.12 0.78
C THR A 89 -8.28 12.53 0.74
N GLN A 90 -7.95 13.59 0.00
CA GLN A 90 -6.57 14.08 -0.13
C GLN A 90 -5.95 14.38 1.24
N PRO A 91 -4.68 14.00 1.47
CA PRO A 91 -3.97 14.36 2.69
C PRO A 91 -3.91 15.87 2.87
N SER A 92 -4.06 16.32 4.11
CA SER A 92 -3.75 17.68 4.52
C SER A 92 -2.25 17.95 4.39
N GLN A 93 -1.88 19.24 4.42
CA GLN A 93 -0.48 19.63 4.38
C GLN A 93 0.32 19.04 5.55
N ALA A 94 -0.29 18.91 6.73
CA ALA A 94 0.34 18.32 7.90
C ALA A 94 0.61 16.82 7.69
N GLU A 95 -0.36 16.07 7.17
CA GLU A 95 -0.20 14.63 6.89
C GLU A 95 0.87 14.35 5.82
N TYR A 96 0.98 15.21 4.80
CA TYR A 96 2.11 15.15 3.86
C TYR A 96 3.46 15.33 4.56
N TRP A 97 3.56 16.29 5.49
CA TRP A 97 4.77 16.53 6.28
C TRP A 97 5.12 15.36 7.19
N ASP A 98 4.13 14.79 7.87
CA ASP A 98 4.31 13.64 8.75
C ASP A 98 4.80 12.42 7.96
N THR A 99 4.13 12.13 6.83
CA THR A 99 4.50 11.01 5.96
C THR A 99 5.91 11.18 5.38
N TRP A 100 6.25 12.37 4.89
CA TRP A 100 7.59 12.65 4.37
C TRP A 100 8.66 12.53 5.45
N THR A 101 8.39 13.01 6.66
CA THR A 101 9.31 12.90 7.79
C THR A 101 9.57 11.44 8.14
N ALA A 102 8.51 10.61 8.13
CA ALA A 102 8.63 9.17 8.32
C ALA A 102 9.48 8.52 7.23
N VAL A 103 9.28 8.87 5.95
CA VAL A 103 10.07 8.35 4.81
C VAL A 103 11.53 8.82 4.85
N ARG A 104 11.79 10.04 5.30
CA ARG A 104 13.14 10.63 5.40
C ARG A 104 13.94 10.12 6.59
N THR A 105 13.29 9.51 7.58
CA THR A 105 13.95 8.99 8.78
C THR A 105 15.04 7.97 8.41
N ASN A 106 16.22 8.10 9.02
CA ASN A 106 17.42 7.31 8.72
C ASN A 106 17.73 7.21 7.21
N ASP A 107 17.57 8.33 6.49
CA ASP A 107 17.76 8.40 5.04
C ASP A 107 16.92 7.42 4.22
N GLY A 108 15.76 6.97 4.73
CA GLY A 108 14.89 5.98 4.07
C GLY A 108 14.51 6.34 2.62
N HIS A 109 14.31 7.62 2.34
CA HIS A 109 14.08 8.12 0.98
C HIS A 109 15.18 7.74 -0.05
N LEU A 110 16.42 7.50 0.38
CA LEU A 110 17.52 7.09 -0.52
C LEU A 110 17.37 5.63 -0.99
N VAL A 111 16.69 4.78 -0.20
CA VAL A 111 16.49 3.36 -0.54
C VAL A 111 15.17 3.09 -1.25
N VAL A 112 14.26 4.07 -1.33
CA VAL A 112 12.95 3.94 -2.02
C VAL A 112 13.09 3.39 -3.43
N GLY A 113 14.05 3.89 -4.21
CA GLY A 113 14.29 3.39 -5.57
C GLY A 113 14.69 1.91 -5.59
N SER A 114 15.45 1.44 -4.59
CA SER A 114 15.82 0.03 -4.45
C SER A 114 14.64 -0.84 -4.02
N ILE A 115 13.79 -0.33 -3.11
CA ILE A 115 12.56 -1.00 -2.69
C ILE A 115 11.63 -1.18 -3.90
N LEU A 116 11.37 -0.11 -4.65
CA LEU A 116 10.48 -0.13 -5.83
C LEU A 116 10.95 -1.05 -6.96
N ARG A 117 12.22 -1.51 -6.96
CA ARG A 117 12.67 -2.56 -7.91
C ARG A 117 11.87 -3.85 -7.77
N TYR A 118 11.17 -4.07 -6.65
CA TYR A 118 10.31 -5.24 -6.48
C TYR A 118 9.26 -5.37 -7.60
N VAL A 119 8.78 -4.26 -8.15
CA VAL A 119 7.83 -4.24 -9.28
C VAL A 119 8.37 -4.96 -10.51
N ASN A 120 9.69 -4.96 -10.71
CA ASN A 120 10.33 -5.75 -11.77
C ASN A 120 10.60 -7.19 -11.31
N GLN A 121 10.97 -7.36 -10.04
CA GLN A 121 11.28 -8.67 -9.46
C GLN A 121 10.05 -9.58 -9.35
N ARG A 122 8.85 -9.03 -9.13
CA ARG A 122 7.61 -9.82 -9.03
C ARG A 122 7.32 -10.62 -10.27
N LYS A 123 7.70 -10.13 -11.46
CA LYS A 123 7.57 -10.91 -12.71
C LYS A 123 8.43 -12.17 -12.68
N LYS A 124 9.64 -12.07 -12.13
CA LYS A 124 10.59 -13.19 -12.01
C LYS A 124 10.22 -14.14 -10.87
N HIS A 125 9.67 -13.62 -9.78
CA HIS A 125 9.41 -14.38 -8.56
C HIS A 125 7.94 -14.72 -8.32
N ARG A 126 7.06 -14.41 -9.29
CA ARG A 126 5.61 -14.56 -9.18
C ARG A 126 5.21 -15.92 -8.63
N ASP A 127 5.72 -17.01 -9.21
CA ASP A 127 5.32 -18.36 -8.81
C ASP A 127 5.66 -18.65 -7.35
N ARG A 128 6.79 -18.13 -6.86
CA ARG A 128 7.19 -18.25 -5.46
C ARG A 128 6.32 -17.36 -4.55
N TRP A 129 6.10 -16.11 -4.94
CA TRP A 129 5.42 -15.10 -4.12
C TRP A 129 3.91 -15.35 -4.04
N VAL A 130 3.26 -15.51 -5.20
CA VAL A 130 1.85 -15.89 -5.29
C VAL A 130 1.62 -17.30 -4.79
N GLY A 131 2.54 -18.24 -5.08
CA GLY A 131 2.44 -19.61 -4.59
C GLY A 131 2.42 -19.69 -3.06
N ALA A 132 3.13 -18.80 -2.36
CA ALA A 132 3.08 -18.72 -0.91
C ALA A 132 1.71 -18.25 -0.39
N LEU A 133 1.06 -17.30 -1.10
CA LEU A 133 -0.31 -16.87 -0.78
C LEU A 133 -1.34 -17.98 -1.04
N VAL A 134 -1.19 -18.71 -2.15
CA VAL A 134 -2.06 -19.86 -2.49
C VAL A 134 -1.92 -21.00 -1.49
N ALA A 135 -0.70 -21.26 -1.00
CA ALA A 135 -0.42 -22.32 -0.04
C ALA A 135 -0.69 -21.93 1.43
N ALA A 136 -1.09 -20.69 1.71
CA ALA A 136 -1.34 -20.21 3.05
C ALA A 136 -2.52 -20.95 3.69
N SER A 137 -2.34 -21.45 4.93
CA SER A 137 -3.40 -22.11 5.69
C SER A 137 -4.41 -21.12 6.28
N VAL A 138 -4.04 -19.84 6.36
CA VAL A 138 -4.91 -18.74 6.83
C VAL A 138 -5.38 -17.98 5.59
N PRO A 139 -6.70 -17.96 5.30
CA PRO A 139 -7.21 -17.25 4.14
C PRO A 139 -6.97 -15.73 4.25
N PRO A 140 -6.45 -15.08 3.19
CA PRO A 140 -6.29 -13.63 3.20
C PRO A 140 -7.64 -12.93 3.01
N HIS A 141 -7.77 -11.74 3.60
CA HIS A 141 -8.87 -10.81 3.38
C HIS A 141 -8.34 -9.50 2.80
N LEU A 142 -8.89 -9.08 1.66
CA LEU A 142 -8.52 -7.83 1.01
C LEU A 142 -9.52 -6.72 1.40
N ILE A 143 -9.03 -5.60 1.93
CA ILE A 143 -9.83 -4.38 2.08
C ILE A 143 -9.29 -3.37 1.05
N CYS A 144 -10.13 -2.93 0.11
CA CYS A 144 -9.68 -2.09 -1.00
C CYS A 144 -10.61 -0.89 -1.26
N GLY A 145 -10.04 0.21 -1.74
CA GLY A 145 -10.79 1.35 -2.27
C GLY A 145 -11.20 1.14 -3.74
N PRO A 146 -12.45 1.43 -4.14
CA PRO A 146 -12.89 1.31 -5.54
C PRO A 146 -12.16 2.22 -6.53
N LEU A 147 -11.62 3.36 -6.07
CA LEU A 147 -10.88 4.30 -6.92
C LEU A 147 -9.38 4.04 -7.01
N ASP A 148 -8.87 2.99 -6.37
CA ASP A 148 -7.44 2.68 -6.36
C ASP A 148 -6.91 2.58 -7.80
N PRO A 149 -6.08 3.54 -8.24
CA PRO A 149 -5.62 3.54 -9.60
C PRO A 149 -4.37 2.66 -9.79
N VAL A 150 -3.77 2.15 -8.71
CA VAL A 150 -2.66 1.18 -8.73
C VAL A 150 -3.20 -0.23 -8.92
N ASN A 151 -4.34 -0.53 -8.30
CA ASN A 151 -5.05 -1.80 -8.39
C ASN A 151 -6.48 -1.58 -8.92
N PRO A 152 -6.63 -1.18 -10.20
CA PRO A 152 -7.93 -0.76 -10.73
C PRO A 152 -8.95 -1.90 -10.72
N GLN A 153 -10.19 -1.53 -10.43
CA GLN A 153 -11.33 -2.43 -10.39
C GLN A 153 -12.13 -2.36 -11.71
N PRO A 154 -12.57 -3.50 -12.28
CA PRO A 154 -12.53 -4.86 -11.73
C PRO A 154 -11.27 -5.67 -12.07
N GLU A 155 -10.33 -5.11 -12.84
CA GLU A 155 -9.22 -5.84 -13.47
C GLU A 155 -8.22 -6.42 -12.47
N PHE A 156 -8.18 -5.87 -11.25
CA PHE A 156 -7.42 -6.40 -10.13
C PHE A 156 -8.18 -7.50 -9.37
N LEU A 157 -9.41 -7.21 -8.92
CA LEU A 157 -10.13 -8.08 -7.98
C LEU A 157 -10.61 -9.38 -8.61
N GLN A 158 -10.87 -9.39 -9.92
CA GLN A 158 -11.24 -10.62 -10.63
C GLN A 158 -10.10 -11.66 -10.61
N PRO A 159 -8.87 -11.35 -11.09
CA PRO A 159 -7.73 -12.24 -10.92
C PRO A 159 -7.43 -12.60 -9.47
N TYR A 160 -7.54 -11.66 -8.53
CA TYR A 160 -7.35 -11.92 -7.10
C TYR A 160 -8.25 -13.06 -6.62
N LYS A 161 -9.57 -12.97 -6.86
CA LYS A 161 -10.55 -13.98 -6.46
C LYS A 161 -10.34 -15.32 -7.18
N TYR A 162 -9.88 -15.28 -8.43
CA TYR A 162 -9.58 -16.49 -9.19
C TYR A 162 -8.35 -17.23 -8.65
N VAL A 163 -7.28 -16.50 -8.33
CA VAL A 163 -6.02 -17.08 -7.84
C VAL A 163 -6.13 -17.52 -6.38
N LEU A 164 -6.89 -16.78 -5.56
CA LEU A 164 -7.07 -17.05 -4.13
C LEU A 164 -8.55 -17.35 -3.84
N PRO A 165 -9.08 -18.52 -4.24
CA PRO A 165 -10.51 -18.80 -4.17
C PRO A 165 -11.06 -18.91 -2.73
N THR A 166 -10.19 -19.12 -1.75
CA THR A 166 -10.54 -19.15 -0.33
C THR A 166 -10.51 -17.77 0.33
N SER A 167 -10.00 -16.76 -0.38
CA SER A 167 -9.92 -15.39 0.13
C SER A 167 -11.28 -14.69 0.11
N THR A 168 -11.40 -13.66 0.93
CA THR A 168 -12.56 -12.75 0.93
C THR A 168 -12.09 -11.32 0.63
N ALA A 169 -13.03 -10.43 0.31
CA ALA A 169 -12.72 -9.03 0.04
C ALA A 169 -13.85 -8.09 0.45
N SER A 170 -13.49 -6.91 0.96
CA SER A 170 -14.37 -5.80 1.29
C SER A 170 -13.96 -4.58 0.48
N ALA A 171 -14.88 -4.05 -0.33
CA ALA A 171 -14.70 -2.75 -0.96
C ALA A 171 -15.26 -1.67 -0.02
N LEU A 172 -14.48 -0.61 0.22
CA LEU A 172 -14.97 0.57 0.93
C LEU A 172 -15.81 1.47 0.02
N ASP A 173 -16.28 2.61 0.52
CA ASP A 173 -17.10 3.56 -0.23
C ASP A 173 -16.45 4.00 -1.55
N ASP A 174 -17.29 4.33 -2.54
CA ASP A 174 -16.91 4.63 -3.93
C ASP A 174 -15.92 5.79 -4.12
N HIS A 175 -15.61 6.55 -3.07
CA HIS A 175 -14.66 7.67 -3.12
C HIS A 175 -13.27 7.31 -2.56
N ILE A 176 -13.10 6.11 -2.00
CA ILE A 176 -11.88 5.65 -1.37
C ILE A 176 -10.92 5.05 -2.40
N SER A 177 -9.64 5.36 -2.28
CA SER A 177 -8.59 4.97 -3.22
C SER A 177 -7.53 4.06 -2.60
N HIS A 178 -6.25 4.27 -2.92
CA HIS A 178 -5.16 3.31 -2.71
C HIS A 178 -4.78 3.08 -1.25
N TYR A 179 -5.03 4.04 -0.35
CA TYR A 179 -4.69 3.90 1.07
C TYR A 179 -5.97 3.90 1.94
N PRO A 180 -6.82 2.86 1.82
CA PRO A 180 -8.13 2.84 2.48
C PRO A 180 -8.06 3.04 4.00
N GLN A 181 -7.01 2.55 4.66
CA GLN A 181 -6.76 2.74 6.08
C GLN A 181 -6.46 4.19 6.50
N LEU A 182 -6.03 5.03 5.57
CA LEU A 182 -5.77 6.47 5.80
C LEU A 182 -6.93 7.33 5.27
N GLU A 183 -7.56 6.90 4.19
CA GLU A 183 -8.66 7.63 3.54
C GLU A 183 -10.00 7.46 4.26
N ASP A 184 -10.28 6.27 4.79
CA ASP A 184 -11.44 6.00 5.65
C ASP A 184 -11.04 5.04 6.79
N PRO A 185 -10.38 5.55 7.84
CA PRO A 185 -9.95 4.74 8.96
C PRO A 185 -11.10 4.01 9.67
N THR A 186 -12.30 4.61 9.66
CA THR A 186 -13.49 4.04 10.33
C THR A 186 -14.07 2.89 9.52
N GLY A 187 -14.29 3.08 8.22
CA GLY A 187 -14.75 2.02 7.33
C GLY A 187 -13.73 0.90 7.21
N PHE A 188 -12.43 1.22 7.16
CA PHE A 188 -11.37 0.20 7.20
C PHE A 188 -11.43 -0.64 8.48
N LEU A 189 -11.55 -0.01 9.65
CA LEU A 189 -11.69 -0.71 10.93
C LEU A 189 -12.96 -1.57 10.97
N ASN A 190 -14.08 -1.04 10.50
CA ASN A 190 -15.35 -1.78 10.47
C ASN A 190 -15.27 -3.00 9.55
N ALA A 191 -14.64 -2.87 8.37
CA ALA A 191 -14.40 -3.98 7.45
C ALA A 191 -13.49 -5.03 8.08
N TYR A 192 -12.41 -4.61 8.74
CA TYR A 192 -11.53 -5.50 9.49
C TYR A 192 -12.25 -6.25 10.63
N LEU A 193 -13.01 -5.55 11.46
CA LEU A 193 -13.76 -6.16 12.56
C LEU A 193 -14.83 -7.13 12.03
N SER A 194 -15.57 -6.75 10.99
CA SER A 194 -16.56 -7.62 10.36
C SER A 194 -15.94 -8.92 9.83
N PHE A 195 -14.72 -8.85 9.30
CA PHE A 195 -13.97 -10.04 8.89
C PHE A 195 -13.57 -10.91 10.08
N ILE A 196 -12.97 -10.32 11.13
CA ILE A 196 -12.52 -11.10 12.30
C ILE A 196 -13.69 -11.72 13.07
N ASP A 197 -14.81 -11.01 13.19
CA ASP A 197 -16.01 -11.49 13.89
C ASP A 197 -16.81 -12.54 13.09
N SER A 198 -16.37 -12.87 11.86
CA SER A 198 -16.98 -13.92 11.03
C SER A 198 -16.43 -15.34 11.28
N PHE A 199 -15.49 -15.49 12.21
CA PHE A 199 -14.89 -16.76 12.66
C PHE A 199 -15.16 -17.03 14.15
#